data_AF-A0A370X3F9-F1
#
_entry.id   AF-A0A370X3F9-F1
#
_cell.length_a   1.000
_cell.length_b   1.000
_cell.length_c   1.000
_cell.angle_alpha   90.00
_cell.angle_beta   90.00
_cell.angle_gamma   90.00
#
_symmetry.space_group_name_H-M   'P 1'
#
loop_
_entity.id
_entity.type
_entity.pdbx_description
1 polymer ?
#
loop_
_entity_poly.entity_id
_entity_poly.type
_entity_poly.pdbx_seq_one_letter_code
_entity_poly.pdbx_strand_id
1 'polypeptide(L)'
;MYVDWAAGNQAPASTEVERYSRDYPELAEELTFRRNKAWLPRFETMLASKSTSIVIVGLFHMVGPRGILSLCKKEGLSVERLSLIEATQRVHNAGH
;
A
#
# COMPACT_ATOMS: atom_id res chain seq x y z
N MET A 1 14.22 10.58 -1.28
CA MET A 1 13.34 9.42 -0.99
C MET A 1 12.44 9.66 0.22
N TYR A 2 12.95 9.75 1.47
CA TYR A 2 12.08 9.99 2.64
C TYR A 2 11.31 11.32 2.57
N VAL A 3 12.01 12.42 2.28
CA VAL A 3 11.39 13.75 2.19
C VAL A 3 10.31 13.79 1.10
N ASP A 4 10.60 13.23 -0.08
CA ASP A 4 9.64 13.11 -1.18
C ASP A 4 8.40 12.31 -0.75
N TRP A 5 8.61 11.16 -0.12
CA TRP A 5 7.54 10.31 0.35
C TRP A 5 6.65 11.02 1.38
N ALA A 6 7.27 11.70 2.35
CA ALA A 6 6.56 12.48 3.36
C ALA A 6 5.74 13.64 2.75
N ALA A 7 6.26 14.26 1.68
CA ALA A 7 5.55 15.25 0.88
C ALA A 7 4.49 14.65 -0.06
N GLY A 8 4.40 13.31 -0.12
CA GLY A 8 3.47 12.60 -0.97
C GLY A 8 3.90 12.37 -2.41
N ASN A 9 5.12 12.78 -2.75
CA ASN A 9 5.75 12.50 -4.04
C ASN A 9 6.25 11.05 -4.09
N GLN A 10 5.50 10.20 -4.80
CA GLN A 10 5.82 8.77 -4.92
C GLN A 10 6.79 8.46 -6.07
N ALA A 11 7.08 9.43 -6.96
CA ALA A 11 7.85 9.17 -8.17
C ALA A 11 9.25 8.57 -7.89
N PRO A 12 10.04 9.08 -6.92
CA PRO A 12 11.33 8.47 -6.61
C PRO A 12 11.19 7.03 -6.13
N ALA A 13 10.16 6.73 -5.32
CA ALA A 13 9.93 5.36 -4.85
C ALA A 13 9.58 4.42 -6.00
N SER A 14 8.75 4.87 -6.96
CA SER A 14 8.40 4.08 -8.14
C SER A 14 9.62 3.74 -8.99
N THR A 15 10.47 4.73 -9.30
CA THR A 15 11.72 4.51 -10.05
C THR A 15 12.63 3.49 -9.38
N GLU A 16 12.67 3.52 -8.05
CA GLU A 16 13.54 2.66 -7.25
C GLU A 16 13.01 1.23 -7.18
N VAL A 17 11.69 1.05 -7.08
CA VAL A 17 11.05 -0.26 -7.19
C VAL A 17 11.22 -0.84 -8.60
N GLU A 18 11.13 -0.02 -9.65
CA GLU A 18 11.39 -0.45 -11.03
C GLU A 18 12.83 -0.91 -11.22
N ARG A 19 13.81 -0.13 -10.74
CA ARG A 19 15.22 -0.53 -10.75
C ARG A 19 15.42 -1.84 -9.98
N TYR A 20 14.93 -1.92 -8.75
CA TYR A 20 15.04 -3.12 -7.91
C TYR A 20 14.44 -4.36 -8.57
N SER A 21 13.28 -4.22 -9.21
CA SER A 21 12.60 -5.33 -9.90
C SER A 21 13.35 -5.81 -11.13
N ARG A 22 14.02 -4.90 -11.85
CA ARG A 22 14.82 -5.25 -13.04
C ARG A 22 16.15 -5.87 -12.65
N ASP A 23 16.83 -5.28 -11.68
CA ASP A 23 18.21 -5.64 -11.34
C ASP A 23 18.24 -6.88 -10.43
N TYR A 24 17.18 -7.14 -9.64
CA TYR A 24 17.07 -8.27 -8.72
C TYR A 24 15.68 -8.95 -8.78
N PRO A 25 15.29 -9.52 -9.93
CA PRO A 25 13.92 -9.96 -10.18
C PRO A 25 13.44 -11.06 -9.21
N GLU A 26 14.29 -12.04 -8.90
CA GLU A 26 13.95 -13.12 -7.96
C GLU A 26 13.76 -12.60 -6.53
N LEU A 27 14.63 -11.69 -6.10
CA LEU A 27 14.53 -11.08 -4.77
C LEU A 27 13.29 -10.21 -4.65
N ALA A 28 12.98 -9.42 -5.69
CA ALA A 28 11.79 -8.58 -5.74
C ALA A 28 10.51 -9.41 -5.70
N GLU A 29 10.49 -10.54 -6.41
CA GLU A 29 9.38 -11.49 -6.38
C GLU A 29 9.16 -12.04 -4.97
N GLU A 30 10.20 -12.60 -4.36
CA GLU A 30 10.09 -13.34 -3.11
C GLU A 30 9.83 -12.41 -1.91
N LEU A 31 10.59 -11.31 -1.80
CA LEU A 31 10.53 -10.44 -0.63
C LEU A 31 9.42 -9.40 -0.70
N THR A 32 8.91 -9.07 -1.89
CA THR A 32 7.92 -8.01 -2.06
C THR A 32 6.64 -8.52 -2.73
N PHE A 33 6.70 -8.97 -3.97
CA PHE A 33 5.49 -9.09 -4.77
C PHE A 33 4.65 -10.33 -4.45
N ARG A 34 5.26 -11.47 -4.09
CA ARG A 34 4.51 -12.62 -3.58
C ARG A 34 3.78 -12.29 -2.28
N ARG A 35 4.43 -11.53 -1.39
CA ARG A 35 3.84 -11.06 -0.13
C ARG A 35 2.69 -10.09 -0.37
N ASN A 36 2.83 -9.14 -1.30
CA ASN A 36 1.73 -8.25 -1.69
C ASN A 36 0.48 -9.03 -2.11
N LYS A 37 0.64 -10.04 -2.98
CA LYS A 37 -0.48 -10.90 -3.41
C LYS A 37 -1.07 -11.70 -2.24
N ALA A 38 -0.21 -12.29 -1.41
CA ALA A 38 -0.64 -13.08 -0.25
C ALA A 38 -1.36 -12.25 0.84
N TRP A 39 -1.24 -10.92 0.82
CA TRP A 39 -1.95 -10.04 1.74
C TRP A 39 -3.37 -9.67 1.30
N LEU A 40 -3.71 -9.76 0.01
CA LEU A 40 -5.06 -9.38 -0.46
C LEU A 40 -6.19 -10.13 0.25
N PRO A 41 -6.16 -11.47 0.41
CA PRO A 41 -7.22 -12.19 1.13
C PRO A 41 -7.30 -11.79 2.62
N ARG A 42 -6.18 -11.34 3.19
CA ARG A 42 -6.16 -10.83 4.58
C ARG A 42 -6.88 -9.49 4.67
N PHE A 43 -6.70 -8.61 3.69
CA PHE A 43 -7.43 -7.33 3.64
C PHE A 43 -8.93 -7.56 3.51
N GLU A 44 -9.38 -8.52 2.70
CA GLU A 44 -10.80 -8.88 2.63
C GLU A 44 -11.34 -9.33 4.00
N THR A 45 -10.59 -10.18 4.70
CA THR A 45 -10.95 -10.62 6.06
C THR A 45 -11.00 -9.45 7.04
N MET A 46 -10.04 -8.52 6.95
CA MET A 46 -9.98 -7.33 7.81
C MET A 46 -11.14 -6.37 7.52
N LEU A 47 -11.51 -6.21 6.25
CA LEU A 47 -12.62 -5.36 5.80
C LEU A 47 -13.99 -5.95 6.15
N ALA A 48 -14.10 -7.27 6.29
CA ALA A 48 -15.32 -7.92 6.77
C ALA A 48 -15.57 -7.70 8.27
N SER A 49 -14.54 -7.30 9.04
CA SER A 49 -14.70 -6.91 10.44
C SER A 49 -15.34 -5.53 10.57
N LYS A 50 -16.09 -5.31 11.64
CA LYS A 50 -16.60 -3.98 12.02
C LYS A 50 -15.53 -3.07 12.64
N SER A 51 -14.36 -3.62 12.95
CA SER A 51 -13.25 -2.88 13.55
C SER A 51 -12.34 -2.25 12.50
N THR A 52 -11.92 -1.00 12.73
CA THR A 52 -10.84 -0.38 11.96
C THR A 52 -9.56 -1.18 12.10
N SER A 53 -8.94 -1.51 10.97
CA SER A 53 -7.68 -2.25 10.93
C SER A 53 -6.53 -1.39 10.39
N ILE A 54 -5.32 -1.60 10.91
CA ILE A 54 -4.11 -0.89 10.47
C ILE A 54 -3.11 -1.90 9.91
N VAL A 55 -2.55 -1.58 8.74
CA VAL A 55 -1.49 -2.36 8.10
C VAL A 55 -0.26 -1.46 7.94
N ILE A 56 0.87 -1.89 8.49
CA ILE A 56 2.15 -1.17 8.38
C ILE A 56 3.04 -1.94 7.40
N VAL A 57 3.51 -1.26 6.36
CA VAL A 57 4.36 -1.86 5.33
C VAL A 57 5.53 -0.94 4.97
N GLY A 58 6.58 -1.53 4.43
CA GLY A 58 7.68 -0.79 3.82
C GLY A 58 7.28 -0.13 2.50
N LEU A 59 8.00 0.94 2.15
CA LEU A 59 7.79 1.77 0.96
C LEU A 59 7.57 0.96 -0.34
N PHE A 60 8.38 -0.08 -0.55
CA PHE A 60 8.40 -0.86 -1.80
C PHE A 60 7.12 -1.66 -2.03
N HIS A 61 6.34 -1.91 -0.98
CA HIS A 61 5.06 -2.60 -1.11
C HIS A 61 3.96 -1.70 -1.70
N MET A 62 4.12 -0.37 -1.66
CA MET A 62 3.02 0.57 -1.93
C MET A 62 2.91 1.02 -3.39
N VAL A 63 4.04 1.10 -4.10
CA VAL A 63 4.14 1.77 -5.41
C VAL A 63 4.28 0.79 -6.57
N GLY A 64 3.95 1.27 -7.77
CA GLY A 64 4.07 0.50 -9.02
C GLY A 64 2.93 -0.48 -9.28
N PRO A 65 2.90 -1.11 -10.48
CA PRO A 65 1.76 -1.91 -10.96
C PRO A 65 1.52 -3.21 -10.19
N ARG A 66 2.50 -3.64 -9.40
CA ARG A 66 2.48 -4.81 -8.53
C ARG A 66 2.47 -4.44 -7.03
N GLY A 67 2.33 -3.15 -6.72
CA GLY A 67 2.15 -2.64 -5.37
C GLY A 67 0.75 -2.93 -4.83
N ILE A 68 0.61 -2.95 -3.51
CA ILE A 68 -0.63 -3.27 -2.79
C ILE A 68 -1.79 -2.41 -3.28
N LEU A 69 -1.62 -1.09 -3.38
CA LEU A 69 -2.71 -0.19 -3.77
C LEU A 69 -3.23 -0.50 -5.19
N SER A 70 -2.33 -0.82 -6.11
CA SER A 70 -2.69 -1.22 -7.47
C SER A 70 -3.37 -2.58 -7.51
N LEU A 71 -2.92 -3.53 -6.69
CA LEU A 71 -3.54 -4.85 -6.58
C LEU A 71 -4.93 -4.77 -5.96
N CYS A 72 -5.12 -4.03 -4.86
CA CYS A 72 -6.43 -3.80 -4.24
C CYS A 72 -7.43 -3.23 -5.24
N LYS A 73 -7.03 -2.23 -6.03
CA LYS A 73 -7.89 -1.66 -7.09
C LYS A 73 -8.27 -2.68 -8.16
N LYS A 74 -7.35 -3.59 -8.53
CA LYS A 74 -7.62 -4.66 -9.50
C LYS A 74 -8.61 -5.71 -8.97
N GLU A 75 -8.59 -5.98 -7.67
CA GLU A 75 -9.56 -6.85 -6.99
C GLU A 75 -10.90 -6.14 -6.69
N GLY A 76 -11.10 -4.92 -7.19
CA GLY A 76 -12.35 -4.17 -7.00
C GLY A 76 -12.48 -3.46 -5.65
N LEU A 77 -11.42 -3.42 -4.83
CA LEU A 77 -11.41 -2.65 -3.59
C LEU A 77 -11.28 -1.16 -3.88
N SER A 78 -12.10 -0.35 -3.20
CA SER A 78 -11.97 1.11 -3.20
C SER A 78 -10.74 1.53 -2.41
N VAL A 79 -9.86 2.31 -3.04
CA VAL A 79 -8.63 2.81 -2.43
C VAL A 79 -8.61 4.32 -2.54
N GLU A 80 -8.64 4.98 -1.39
CA GLU A 80 -8.62 6.43 -1.27
C GLU A 80 -7.38 6.87 -0.50
N ARG A 81 -6.74 7.94 -0.98
CA ARG A 81 -5.67 8.61 -0.24
C ARG A 81 -6.29 9.74 0.55
N LEU A 82 -6.18 9.66 1.88
CA LEU A 82 -6.65 10.72 2.76
C LEU A 82 -5.55 11.77 2.96
N SER A 83 -5.94 13.04 2.94
CA SER A 83 -5.17 14.12 3.56
C SER A 83 -5.15 13.97 5.09
N LEU A 84 -4.25 14.68 5.76
CA LEU A 84 -4.19 14.70 7.23
C LEU A 84 -5.52 15.17 7.85
N ILE A 85 -6.20 16.12 7.21
CA ILE A 85 -7.49 16.65 7.67
C ILE A 85 -8.57 15.56 7.57
N GLU A 86 -8.67 14.90 6.41
CA GLU A 86 -9.66 13.84 6.18
C GLU A 86 -9.42 12.61 7.07
N ALA A 87 -8.15 12.23 7.26
CA ALA A 87 -7.76 11.14 8.15
C ALA A 87 -8.20 11.42 9.59
N THR A 88 -7.98 12.63 10.08
CA THR A 88 -8.36 13.04 11.44
C THR A 88 -9.88 13.00 11.63
N GLN A 89 -10.64 13.49 10.65
CA GLN A 89 -12.11 13.50 10.72
C GLN A 89 -12.70 12.08 10.69
N ARG A 90 -12.17 11.19 9.86
CA ARG A 90 -12.69 9.80 9.74
C ARG A 90 -12.34 8.94 10.95
N VAL A 91 -11.14 9.09 11.51
CA VAL A 91 -10.76 8.37 12.74
C VAL A 91 -11.66 8.79 13.91
N HIS A 92 -11.99 10.08 14.02
CA HIS A 92 -12.92 10.56 15.03
C HIS A 92 -14.33 9.97 14.87
N ASN A 93 -14.84 9.93 13.64
CA ASN A 93 -16.20 9.45 13.36
C ASN A 93 -16.33 7.91 13.44
N ALA A 94 -15.24 7.15 13.29
CA ALA A 94 -15.25 5.69 13.37
C ALA A 94 -15.18 5.14 14.81
N GLY A 95 -15.04 6.00 15.81
CA GLY A 95 -15.02 5.65 17.25
C GLY A 95 -16.35 5.78 17.98
N HIS A 96 -17.43 6.06 17.26
CA HIS A 96 -18.82 6.13 17.74
C HIS A 96 -19.69 5.15 16.97
#